data_AF-A0A2K9P0S5-F1
#
_entry.id   AF-A0A2K9P0S5-F1
#
_cell.length_a   1.000
_cell.length_b   1.000
_cell.length_c   1.000
_cell.angle_alpha   90.00
_cell.angle_beta   90.00
_cell.angle_gamma   90.00
#
_symmetry.space_group_name_H-M   'P 1'
#
loop_
_entity.id
_entity.type
_entity.pdbx_description
1 polymer ?
#
loop_
_entity_poly.entity_id
_entity_poly.type
_entity_poly.pdbx_seq_one_letter_code
_entity_poly.pdbx_strand_id
1 'polypeptide(L)'
;MAAATNKENEEKKTDVKPKKKTTKKKVQETGNEYLDYKGKKLVRVGNEIYYGNPDEPYIVTFRLEDSEDLMDLSISKRVIIELKTNEGKASKLIRQAERDGLYKAFDIGMFWLDQALESNK
;
A
#
# COMPACT_ATOMS: atom_id res chain seq x y z
N MET A 1 -52.57 34.13 30.69
CA MET A 1 -51.23 34.12 30.07
C MET A 1 -51.44 33.80 28.60
N ALA A 2 -51.57 34.77 27.70
CA ALA A 2 -50.50 35.58 27.06
C ALA A 2 -49.46 34.64 26.40
N ALA A 3 -49.44 34.41 25.07
CA ALA A 3 -49.31 35.27 23.88
C ALA A 3 -47.85 35.42 23.39
N ALA A 4 -47.72 35.37 22.05
CA ALA A 4 -46.66 35.90 21.19
C ALA A 4 -45.34 35.10 21.03
N THR A 5 -45.04 34.55 19.83
CA THR A 5 -44.25 35.11 18.68
C THR A 5 -42.74 35.16 18.97
N ASN A 6 -41.76 34.81 18.11
CA ASN A 6 -41.56 35.00 16.66
C ASN A 6 -40.28 34.22 16.23
N LYS A 7 -40.21 33.71 14.98
CA LYS A 7 -39.27 34.05 13.87
C LYS A 7 -37.79 34.23 14.28
N GLU A 8 -36.82 33.53 13.68
CA GLU A 8 -36.27 33.70 12.32
C GLU A 8 -35.16 32.62 12.17
N ASN A 9 -35.21 31.59 11.31
CA ASN A 9 -34.99 31.51 9.86
C ASN A 9 -33.79 32.32 9.33
N GLU A 10 -32.64 31.67 9.13
CA GLU A 10 -31.81 31.95 7.95
C GLU A 10 -31.32 30.64 7.29
N GLU A 11 -31.52 30.62 5.97
CA GLU A 11 -31.22 29.57 5.00
C GLU A 11 -29.70 29.38 4.83
N LYS A 12 -29.19 28.20 4.46
CA LYS A 12 -29.14 27.70 3.07
C LYS A 12 -28.69 26.24 3.10
N LYS A 13 -29.43 25.31 2.50
CA LYS A 13 -29.30 24.84 1.09
C LYS A 13 -27.88 24.38 0.80
N THR A 14 -27.60 23.11 0.50
CA THR A 14 -28.12 22.20 -0.55
C THR A 14 -27.55 20.80 -0.25
N ASP A 15 -28.09 19.62 -0.60
CA ASP A 15 -29.23 19.22 -1.40
C ASP A 15 -29.57 17.73 -1.08
N VAL A 16 -30.87 17.45 -1.01
CA VAL A 16 -31.65 16.25 -1.40
C VAL A 16 -30.91 14.90 -1.59
N LYS A 17 -31.10 13.84 -0.78
CA LYS A 17 -32.20 12.82 -0.65
C LYS A 17 -32.39 11.85 -1.86
N PRO A 18 -32.95 10.62 -1.67
CA PRO A 18 -32.26 9.34 -1.93
C PRO A 18 -33.10 8.27 -2.70
N LYS A 19 -32.55 7.02 -2.78
CA LYS A 19 -33.20 5.70 -3.10
C LYS A 19 -33.29 5.35 -4.62
N LYS A 20 -33.11 4.11 -5.13
CA LYS A 20 -33.24 2.75 -4.56
C LYS A 20 -32.63 1.67 -5.51
N LYS A 21 -31.93 0.67 -4.93
CA LYS A 21 -31.77 -0.79 -5.26
C LYS A 21 -31.53 -1.28 -6.70
N THR A 22 -30.44 -2.06 -6.90
CA THR A 22 -30.37 -3.51 -7.32
C THR A 22 -28.89 -3.94 -7.62
N THR A 23 -28.21 -4.75 -6.79
CA THR A 23 -27.99 -6.23 -6.92
C THR A 23 -26.59 -6.65 -7.48
N LYS A 24 -25.69 -7.03 -6.54
CA LYS A 24 -24.65 -8.11 -6.55
C LYS A 24 -23.54 -8.20 -7.62
N LYS A 25 -22.28 -7.95 -7.20
CA LYS A 25 -21.19 -8.95 -7.14
C LYS A 25 -20.11 -8.50 -6.14
N LYS A 26 -19.73 -9.39 -5.20
CA LYS A 26 -18.91 -9.12 -4.01
C LYS A 26 -17.43 -9.17 -4.38
N VAL A 27 -16.76 -8.01 -4.46
CA VAL A 27 -15.30 -7.89 -4.42
C VAL A 27 -14.96 -7.22 -3.10
N GLN A 28 -14.08 -7.85 -2.33
CA GLN A 28 -13.69 -7.37 -1.00
C GLN A 28 -12.71 -6.22 -1.20
N GLU A 29 -13.22 -5.01 -1.01
CA GLU A 29 -12.50 -3.74 -1.20
C GLU A 29 -11.84 -3.37 0.14
N THR A 30 -10.56 -3.72 0.29
CA THR A 30 -9.67 -3.07 1.26
C THR A 30 -8.82 -2.12 0.42
N GLY A 31 -8.90 -0.81 0.67
CA GLY A 31 -8.27 0.23 -0.13
C GLY A 31 -6.73 0.15 -0.13
N ASN A 32 -6.17 -0.73 -0.95
CA ASN A 32 -4.74 -0.74 -1.27
C ASN A 32 -4.51 0.29 -2.37
N GLU A 33 -4.45 1.56 -1.99
CA GLU A 33 -3.94 2.61 -2.86
C GLU A 33 -2.50 2.26 -3.26
N TYR A 34 -2.27 2.08 -4.56
CA TYR A 34 -0.93 1.91 -5.09
C TYR A 34 -0.18 3.22 -4.89
N LEU A 35 0.94 3.17 -4.16
CA LEU A 35 1.83 4.31 -4.03
C LEU A 35 2.84 4.27 -5.17
N ASP A 36 3.16 5.41 -5.75
CA ASP A 36 4.25 5.54 -6.71
C ASP A 36 5.47 6.10 -6.00
N TYR A 37 6.56 5.31 -5.94
CA TYR A 37 7.83 5.73 -5.35
C TYR A 37 8.97 5.58 -6.37
N LYS A 38 9.64 6.70 -6.68
CA LYS A 38 10.72 6.77 -7.70
C LYS A 38 10.31 6.14 -9.05
N GLY A 39 9.06 6.36 -9.48
CA GLY A 39 8.55 5.84 -10.75
C GLY A 39 8.23 4.34 -10.76
N LYS A 40 8.22 3.68 -9.60
CA LYS A 40 7.77 2.29 -9.47
C LYS A 40 6.60 2.15 -8.49
N LYS A 41 5.72 1.20 -8.76
CA LYS A 41 4.60 0.87 -7.88
C LYS A 41 5.10 0.29 -6.56
N LEU A 42 4.51 0.76 -5.47
CA LEU A 42 4.77 0.34 -4.11
C LEU A 42 3.42 0.01 -3.46
N VAL A 43 3.28 -1.21 -2.97
CA VAL A 43 2.06 -1.69 -2.33
C VAL A 43 2.42 -2.31 -0.99
N ARG A 44 1.75 -1.85 0.07
CA ARG A 44 1.87 -2.48 1.38
C ARG A 44 0.67 -3.36 1.65
N VAL A 45 0.92 -4.60 2.02
CA VAL A 45 -0.08 -5.59 2.43
C VAL A 45 0.31 -6.12 3.81
N GLY A 46 -0.27 -5.54 4.86
CA GLY A 46 0.06 -5.90 6.24
C GLY A 46 1.54 -5.68 6.58
N ASN A 47 2.26 -6.78 6.78
CA ASN A 47 3.69 -6.82 7.10
C ASN A 47 4.58 -7.07 5.88
N GLU A 48 4.00 -7.15 4.68
CA GLU A 48 4.75 -7.29 3.44
C GLU A 48 4.61 -6.02 2.59
N ILE A 49 5.70 -5.60 1.96
CA ILE A 49 5.76 -4.46 1.06
C ILE A 49 6.28 -4.96 -0.28
N TYR A 50 5.54 -4.70 -1.34
CA TYR A 50 5.86 -5.08 -2.70
C TYR A 50 6.33 -3.83 -3.44
N TYR A 51 7.48 -3.91 -4.09
CA TYR A 51 8.09 -2.84 -4.86
C TYR A 51 8.50 -3.32 -6.24
N GLY A 52 7.92 -2.71 -7.28
CA GLY A 52 8.18 -3.08 -8.67
C GLY A 52 6.99 -2.78 -9.57
N ASN A 53 7.24 -2.65 -10.86
CA ASN A 53 6.19 -2.45 -11.85
C ASN A 53 5.71 -3.80 -12.39
N PRO A 54 4.40 -3.94 -12.68
CA PRO A 54 3.86 -5.18 -13.24
C PRO A 54 4.33 -5.46 -14.67
N ASP A 55 4.84 -4.46 -15.39
CA ASP A 55 5.41 -4.61 -16.73
C ASP A 55 6.84 -5.19 -16.71
N GLU A 56 7.50 -5.14 -15.55
CA GLU A 56 8.90 -5.56 -15.40
C GLU A 56 9.01 -7.04 -15.00
N PRO A 57 10.07 -7.75 -15.42
CA PRO A 57 10.23 -9.19 -15.16
C PRO A 57 10.61 -9.52 -13.70
N TYR A 58 10.96 -8.54 -12.87
CA TYR A 58 11.37 -8.74 -11.48
C TYR A 58 10.60 -7.82 -10.52
N ILE A 59 10.31 -8.32 -9.32
CA ILE A 59 9.66 -7.58 -8.23
C ILE A 59 10.42 -7.86 -6.93
N VAL A 60 10.51 -6.87 -6.06
CA VAL A 60 11.06 -7.02 -4.72
C VAL A 60 9.94 -7.06 -3.70
N THR A 61 10.00 -8.05 -2.81
CA THR A 61 9.14 -8.15 -1.63
C THR A 61 9.97 -7.91 -0.39
N PHE A 62 9.49 -7.05 0.50
CA PHE A 62 10.05 -6.81 1.82
C PHE A 62 9.08 -7.37 2.84
N ARG A 63 9.53 -8.28 3.68
CA ARG A 63 8.75 -8.88 4.73
C ARG A 63 9.28 -8.45 6.09
N LEU A 64 8.43 -7.77 6.85
CA LEU A 64 8.74 -7.24 8.17
C LEU A 64 8.48 -8.35 9.21
N GLU A 65 9.55 -8.96 9.73
CA GLU A 65 9.44 -10.04 10.72
C GLU A 65 9.39 -9.48 12.15
N ASP A 66 10.22 -8.48 12.45
CA ASP A 66 10.24 -7.83 13.76
C ASP A 66 9.90 -6.36 13.62
N SER A 67 8.95 -5.89 14.42
CA SER A 67 8.63 -4.47 14.58
C SER A 67 8.71 -4.11 16.06
N GLU A 68 9.35 -2.98 16.35
CA GLU A 68 9.43 -2.40 17.68
C GLU A 68 8.70 -1.05 17.68
N ASP A 69 7.88 -0.83 18.69
CA ASP A 69 7.19 0.43 18.89
C ASP A 69 8.11 1.39 19.65
N LEU A 70 8.62 2.39 18.94
CA LEU A 70 9.40 3.47 19.53
C LEU A 70 8.53 4.72 19.59
N MET A 71 8.07 5.04 20.80
CA MET A 71 7.10 6.11 21.07
C MET A 71 5.79 5.88 20.31
N ASP A 72 5.56 6.67 19.25
CA ASP A 72 4.35 6.63 18.41
C ASP A 72 4.60 6.00 17.03
N LEU A 73 5.82 5.50 16.77
CA LEU A 73 6.24 4.94 15.48
C LEU A 73 6.62 3.47 15.62
N SER A 74 5.94 2.60 14.87
CA SER A 74 6.32 1.19 14.72
C SER A 74 7.48 1.08 13.72
N ILE A 75 8.67 0.73 14.21
CA ILE A 75 9.90 0.61 13.41
C ILE A 75 10.23 -0.87 13.20
N SER A 76 10.40 -1.27 11.94
CA SER A 76 10.81 -2.64 11.63
C SER A 76 12.28 -2.86 11.99
N LYS A 77 12.56 -3.74 12.95
CA LYS A 77 13.91 -4.16 13.33
C LYS A 77 14.52 -5.09 12.30
N ARG A 78 13.78 -6.10 11.88
CA ARG A 78 14.26 -7.13 10.96
C ARG A 78 13.36 -7.20 9.75
N VAL A 79 13.96 -7.02 8.58
CA VAL A 79 13.27 -7.05 7.30
C VAL A 79 13.97 -8.04 6.37
N ILE A 80 13.20 -8.98 5.86
CA ILE A 80 13.62 -9.92 4.84
C ILE A 80 13.33 -9.29 3.47
N ILE A 81 14.32 -9.26 2.61
CA ILE A 81 14.25 -8.77 1.24
C ILE A 81 14.27 -9.99 0.35
N GLU A 82 13.31 -10.09 -0.56
CA GLU A 82 13.20 -11.17 -1.53
C GLU A 82 13.07 -10.57 -2.93
N LEU A 83 14.01 -10.89 -3.81
CA LEU A 83 13.90 -10.60 -5.23
C LEU A 83 13.28 -11.79 -5.94
N LYS A 84 12.12 -11.60 -6.58
CA LYS A 84 11.36 -12.64 -7.27
C LYS A 84 11.11 -12.26 -8.72
N THR A 85 10.91 -13.26 -9.59
CA THR A 85 10.42 -13.02 -10.95
C THR A 85 8.93 -12.68 -10.95
N ASN A 86 8.51 -11.81 -11.85
CA ASN A 86 7.12 -11.39 -12.06
C ASN A 86 6.38 -12.37 -12.99
N GLU A 87 6.45 -13.67 -12.68
CA GLU A 87 5.77 -14.73 -13.44
C GLU A 87 4.44 -15.14 -12.79
N GLY A 88 3.87 -14.25 -11.95
CA GLY A 88 2.65 -14.48 -11.20
C GLY A 88 2.74 -15.70 -10.27
N LYS A 89 1.99 -16.76 -10.59
CA LYS A 89 1.93 -18.00 -9.80
C LYS A 89 3.24 -18.80 -9.81
N ALA A 90 4.10 -18.58 -10.80
CA ALA A 90 5.39 -19.27 -10.95
C ALA A 90 6.58 -18.39 -10.56
N SER A 91 6.36 -17.36 -9.74
CA SER A 91 7.42 -16.45 -9.30
C SER A 91 8.58 -17.21 -8.65
N LYS A 92 9.76 -17.08 -9.23
CA LYS A 92 10.98 -17.73 -8.77
C LYS A 92 11.75 -16.78 -7.89
N LEU A 93 12.09 -17.22 -6.68
CA LEU A 93 13.02 -16.52 -5.80
C LEU A 93 14.41 -16.54 -6.43
N ILE A 94 14.94 -15.36 -6.74
CA ILE A 94 16.29 -15.18 -7.30
C ILE A 94 17.29 -14.97 -6.18
N ARG A 95 16.93 -14.12 -5.22
CA ARG A 95 17.81 -13.74 -4.11
C ARG A 95 17.00 -13.38 -2.88
N GLN A 96 17.57 -13.68 -1.72
CA GLN A 96 17.02 -13.27 -0.43
C GLN A 96 18.14 -12.74 0.46
N ALA A 97 17.83 -11.74 1.27
CA ALA A 97 18.68 -11.31 2.39
C ALA A 97 17.83 -10.84 3.55
N GLU A 98 18.41 -10.91 4.75
CA GLU A 98 17.86 -10.30 5.95
C GLU A 98 18.69 -9.07 6.31
N ARG A 99 18.02 -7.98 6.67
CA ARG A 99 18.67 -6.73 7.08
C ARG A 99 17.97 -6.10 8.26
N ASP A 100 18.78 -5.40 9.04
CA ASP A 100 18.30 -4.58 10.15
C ASP A 100 17.76 -3.25 9.62
N GLY A 101 16.47 -3.00 9.88
CA GLY A 101 15.80 -1.78 9.48
C GLY A 101 15.24 -1.82 8.05
N LEU A 102 14.04 -1.26 7.89
CA LEU A 102 13.40 -1.15 6.57
C LEU A 102 14.22 -0.30 5.60
N TYR A 103 14.83 0.81 6.04
CA TYR A 103 15.59 1.69 5.15
C TYR A 103 16.79 1.00 4.49
N LYS A 104 17.61 0.29 5.27
CA LYS A 104 18.75 -0.48 4.74
C LYS A 104 18.29 -1.60 3.83
N ALA A 105 17.19 -2.26 4.20
CA ALA A 105 16.61 -3.31 3.38
C ALA A 105 16.14 -2.77 2.03
N PHE A 106 15.49 -1.62 2.05
CA PHE A 106 14.91 -0.96 0.89
C PHE A 106 15.97 -0.50 -0.11
N ASP A 107 17.07 0.12 0.36
CA ASP A 107 18.18 0.53 -0.51
C ASP A 107 18.78 -0.65 -1.28
N ILE A 108 18.99 -1.78 -0.61
CA ILE A 108 19.52 -3.00 -1.23
C ILE A 108 18.51 -3.60 -2.19
N GLY A 109 17.23 -3.64 -1.81
CA GLY A 109 16.16 -4.14 -2.67
C GLY A 109 16.05 -3.33 -3.96
N MET A 110 16.12 -2.00 -3.89
CA MET A 110 16.15 -1.12 -5.06
C MET A 110 17.32 -1.43 -5.98
N PHE A 111 18.52 -1.52 -5.42
CA PHE A 111 19.72 -1.84 -6.17
C PHE A 111 19.63 -3.20 -6.87
N TRP A 112 19.10 -4.22 -6.18
CA TRP A 112 18.90 -5.54 -6.78
C TRP A 112 17.87 -5.53 -7.91
N LEU A 113 16.79 -4.77 -7.76
CA LEU A 113 15.79 -4.62 -8.80
C LEU A 113 16.41 -3.95 -10.03
N ASP A 114 17.09 -2.82 -9.86
CA ASP A 114 17.74 -2.10 -10.96
C ASP A 114 18.78 -2.99 -11.65
N GLN A 115 19.65 -3.66 -10.89
CA GLN A 115 20.65 -4.56 -11.44
C GLN A 115 20.02 -5.73 -12.23
N ALA A 116 18.93 -6.31 -11.74
CA ALA A 116 18.25 -7.42 -12.41
C ALA A 116 17.56 -6.97 -13.71
N LEU A 117 17.00 -5.76 -13.72
CA LEU A 117 16.39 -5.17 -14.92
C LEU A 117 17.45 -4.79 -15.95
N GLU A 118 18.58 -4.23 -15.52
CA GLU A 118 19.71 -3.92 -16.40
C GLU A 118 20.35 -5.18 -16.99
N SER A 119 20.49 -6.25 -16.19
CA SER A 119 21.07 -7.51 -16.67
C SER A 119 20.17 -8.27 -17.65
N ASN A 120 18.87 -7.94 -17.67
CA ASN A 120 17.87 -8.58 -18.54
C ASN A 120 17.53 -7.73 -19.78
N LYS A 121 18.26 -6.64 -20.02
CA LYS A 121 18.10 -5.75 -21.17
C LYS A 121 19.10 -6.08 -22.27
#